data_AF-A0A7V9ZUN7-F1
#
_entry.id   AF-A0A7V9ZUN7-F1
#
_cell.length_a   1.000
_cell.length_b   1.000
_cell.length_c   1.000
_cell.angle_alpha   90.00
_cell.angle_beta   90.00
_cell.angle_gamma   90.00
#
_symmetry.space_group_name_H-M   'P 1'
#
loop_
_entity.id
_entity.type
_entity.pdbx_description
1 polymer ?
#
loop_
_entity_poly.entity_id
_entity_poly.type
_entity_poly.pdbx_seq_one_letter_code
_entity_poly.pdbx_strand_id
1 'polypeptide(L)' 'AEALADRVGILDRGRLLALEPADELKTRFGSETLEEAFFSATGRAFEAEEDSEDEDREVLA' A
#
# COMPACT_ATOMS: atom_id res chain seq x y z
N ALA A 1 -6.72 -8.67 -3.58
CA ALA A 1 -5.25 -8.87 -3.71
C ALA A 1 -4.81 -10.12 -2.95
N GLU A 2 -5.14 -10.24 -1.66
CA GLU A 2 -4.75 -11.37 -0.81
C GLU A 2 -5.06 -12.77 -1.35
N ALA A 3 -6.26 -12.95 -1.91
CA ALA A 3 -6.70 -14.27 -2.37
C ALA A 3 -6.05 -14.76 -3.67
N LEU A 4 -5.25 -13.91 -4.34
CA LEU A 4 -4.75 -14.17 -5.70
C LEU A 4 -3.22 -14.07 -5.82
N ALA A 5 -2.53 -13.53 -4.83
CA ALA A 5 -1.09 -13.27 -4.91
C ALA A 5 -0.34 -13.93 -3.76
N ASP A 6 0.77 -14.61 -4.07
CA ASP A 6 1.65 -15.22 -3.06
C ASP A 6 2.36 -14.17 -2.20
N ARG A 7 2.59 -12.96 -2.75
CA ARG A 7 3.24 -11.83 -2.07
C ARG A 7 2.63 -10.51 -2.53
N VAL A 8 2.63 -9.54 -1.63
CA VAL A 8 2.14 -8.19 -1.84
C VAL A 8 3.28 -7.20 -1.59
N GLY A 9 3.39 -6.17 -2.42
CA GLY A 9 4.41 -5.13 -2.29
C GLY A 9 3.81 -3.75 -2.02
N ILE A 10 4.41 -2.98 -1.12
CA ILE A 10 4.08 -1.57 -0.90
C ILE A 10 5.07 -0.70 -1.67
N LEU A 11 4.55 0.09 -2.62
CA LEU A 11 5.34 0.98 -3.47
C LEU A 11 4.98 2.45 -3.22
N ASP A 12 5.97 3.26 -2.83
CA ASP A 12 5.85 4.72 -2.65
C ASP A 12 6.86 5.46 -3.52
N ARG A 13 6.38 6.40 -4.35
CA ARG A 13 7.22 7.26 -5.22
C ARG A 13 8.31 6.50 -5.99
N GLY A 14 7.93 5.38 -6.61
CA GLY A 14 8.84 4.52 -7.37
C GLY A 14 9.81 3.68 -6.51
N ARG A 15 9.65 3.67 -5.19
CA ARG A 15 10.46 2.86 -4.26
C ARG A 15 9.62 1.77 -3.62
N LEU A 16 10.12 0.54 -3.66
CA LEU A 16 9.54 -0.60 -2.98
C LEU A 16 9.94 -0.56 -1.51
N LEU A 17 8.96 -0.36 -0.63
CA LEU A 17 9.16 -0.25 0.81
C LEU A 17 9.11 -1.62 1.51
N ALA A 18 8.24 -2.50 1.03
CA ALA A 18 8.06 -3.86 1.53
C ALA A 18 7.57 -4.79 0.42
N LEU A 19 7.90 -6.07 0.50
CA LEU A 19 7.40 -7.13 -0.40
C LEU A 19 7.37 -8.44 0.38
N GLU A 20 6.22 -8.81 0.91
CA GLU A 20 6.06 -9.92 1.86
C GLU A 20 4.67 -10.56 1.61
N PRO A 21 4.39 -11.77 2.10
CA PRO A 21 3.02 -12.27 2.19
C PRO A 21 2.12 -11.28 2.93
N ALA A 22 0.83 -11.26 2.59
CA ALA A 22 -0.09 -10.26 3.12
C ALA A 22 -0.22 -10.30 4.66
N ASP A 23 -0.23 -11.49 5.26
CA ASP A 23 -0.27 -11.65 6.72
C ASP A 23 0.97 -11.11 7.42
N GLU A 24 2.15 -11.29 6.80
CA GLU A 24 3.40 -10.74 7.30
C GLU A 24 3.42 -9.22 7.18
N LEU A 25 2.91 -8.69 6.07
CA LEU A 25 2.75 -7.25 5.83
C LEU A 25 1.86 -6.60 6.89
N LYS A 26 0.68 -7.18 7.15
CA LYS A 26 -0.25 -6.74 8.20
C LYS A 26 0.41 -6.76 9.58
N THR A 27 1.12 -7.85 9.89
CA THR A 27 1.84 -8.01 11.17
C THR A 27 2.94 -6.96 11.34
N ARG A 28 3.74 -6.72 10.29
CA ARG A 28 4.85 -5.77 10.29
C ARG A 28 4.40 -4.33 10.56
N PHE A 29 3.26 -3.95 9.97
CA PHE A 29 2.71 -2.60 10.09
C PHE A 29 1.66 -2.46 11.21
N GLY A 30 1.36 -3.55 11.93
CA GLY A 30 0.41 -3.56 13.05
C GLY A 30 -1.02 -3.26 12.61
N SER A 31 -1.41 -3.74 11.43
CA SER A 31 -2.66 -3.39 10.75
C SER A 31 -3.57 -4.59 10.60
N GLU A 32 -4.88 -4.35 10.60
CA GLU A 32 -5.90 -5.39 10.37
C GLU A 32 -6.13 -5.62 8.87
N THR A 33 -5.87 -4.59 8.06
CA THR A 33 -6.03 -4.63 6.61
C THR A 33 -4.76 -4.21 5.85
N LEU A 34 -4.68 -4.61 4.57
CA LEU A 34 -3.60 -4.16 3.69
C LEU A 34 -3.63 -2.65 3.41
N GLU A 35 -4.81 -2.03 3.43
CA GLU A 35 -4.99 -0.59 3.25
C GLU A 35 -4.39 0.18 4.41
N GLU A 36 -4.66 -0.26 5.64
CA GLU A 36 -4.03 0.28 6.84
C GLU A 36 -2.51 0.09 6.83
N ALA A 37 -2.03 -1.09 6.40
CA ALA A 37 -0.60 -1.34 6.26
C ALA A 37 0.05 -0.41 5.24
N PHE A 38 -0.65 -0.11 4.14
CA PHE A 38 -0.21 0.87 3.14
C PHE A 38 -0.08 2.27 3.72
N PHE A 39 -1.08 2.75 4.46
CA PHE A 39 -1.01 4.07 5.11
C PHE A 39 0.10 4.15 6.15
N SER A 40 0.20 3.13 7.01
CA SER A 40 1.27 3.00 8.00
C SER A 40 2.67 3.02 7.37
N ALA A 41 2.84 2.33 6.25
CA ALA A 41 4.12 2.26 5.53
C ALA A 41 4.47 3.55 4.75
N THR A 42 3.48 4.22 4.17
CA THR A 42 3.70 5.41 3.32
C THR A 42 3.65 6.72 4.09
N GLY A 43 3.17 6.70 5.34
CA GLY A 43 3.00 7.88 6.18
C GLY A 43 1.90 8.82 5.70
N ARG A 44 1.01 8.37 4.80
CA ARG A 44 -0.19 9.10 4.39
C ARG A 44 -1.31 8.79 5.39
N ALA A 45 -1.86 9.80 6.03
CA ALA A 45 -3.19 9.66 6.63
C ALA A 45 -4.22 9.74 5.51
N PHE A 46 -5.41 9.18 5.71
CA PHE A 46 -6.56 9.42 4.82
C PHE A 46 -6.93 10.90 4.92
N GLU A 47 -6.22 11.78 4.20
CA GLU A 47 -6.70 13.13 3.96
C GLU A 47 -7.93 12.96 3.08
N ALA A 48 -9.11 13.19 3.68
CA ALA A 48 -10.34 13.30 2.93
C ALA A 48 -10.11 14.32 1.81
N GLU A 49 -10.28 13.85 0.59
CA GLU A 49 -9.93 14.53 -0.65
C GLU A 49 -10.32 16.02 -0.62
N GLU A 50 -9.31 16.90 -0.64
CA GLU A 50 -9.44 18.21 -1.27
C GLU A 50 -8.41 18.24 -2.42
N ASP A 51 -8.92 18.12 -3.64
CA ASP A 51 -8.32 18.43 -4.94
C ASP A 51 -6.78 18.53 -5.00
N SER A 52 -6.14 17.50 -5.54
CA SER A 52 -5.04 17.75 -6.48
C SER A 52 -4.97 16.62 -7.50
N GLU A 53 -4.86 17.04 -8.76
CA GLU A 53 -4.92 16.26 -9.98
C GLU A 53 -3.71 15.30 -10.07
N ASP A 54 -3.75 14.16 -9.37
CA ASP A 54 -2.89 13.00 -9.66
C ASP A 54 -3.49 12.18 -10.83
N GLU A 55 -3.74 12.87 -11.95
CA GLU A 55 -3.80 12.21 -13.27
C GLU A 55 -2.39 11.64 -13.53
N ASP A 56 -2.30 10.40 -14.02
CA ASP A 56 -1.06 9.65 -14.30
C ASP A 56 -0.40 8.85 -13.15
N ARG A 57 -1.16 7.98 -12.47
CA ARG A 57 -0.56 6.74 -11.90
C ARG A 57 -1.04 5.52 -12.68
N GLU A 58 -0.52 5.35 -13.90
CA GLU A 58 -0.67 4.08 -14.63
C GLU A 58 0.08 2.97 -13.87
N VAL A 59 -0.67 2.07 -13.26
CA VAL A 59 -0.15 0.82 -12.70
C VAL A 59 -0.11 -0.20 -13.83
N LEU A 60 1.06 -0.38 -14.44
CA LEU A 60 1.29 -1.43 -15.43
C LEU A 60 1.26 -2.80 -14.74
N ALA A 61 0.33 -3.65 -15.19
CA ALA A 61 0.11 -5.03 -14.75
C ALA A 61 0.97 -6.04 -15.52
#